data_AF-A0A412Q104-F1
#
_entry.id   AF-A0A412Q104-F1
#
_cell.length_a   1.000
_cell.length_b   1.000
_cell.length_c   1.000
_cell.angle_alpha   90.00
_cell.angle_beta   90.00
_cell.angle_gamma   90.00
#
_symmetry.space_group_name_H-M   'P 1'
#
loop_
_entity.id
_entity.type
_entity.pdbx_description
1 polymer ?
#
loop_
_entity_poly.entity_id
_entity_poly.type
_entity_poly.pdbx_seq_one_letter_code
_entity_poly.pdbx_strand_id
1 'polypeptide(L)'
;MNKYDNLMTKIGTEFNIKKGKTESVNDYKVRLIYSVLGRMAVSSFLDDYDNDMPSIVHMKNRVSTVLDSYYKMYPELSALLPEDTEKIANEIYDIYSHTGIFYHIPNRIVLSKKSEESINGVVLTRGYELGLKQAVSGLGTYIISENSSQSDKNIFYIHTTSLRDRWQSWIEDAKWSNFKVEGDIEYLRMGPPFTRGYWVNKPNAEGKISILRTGFKGNELYYLYKIDKDKKIQASQLPNWIVDNYQYRSLANACLYNAGVLPPITYRVDGDIVNFKFGYLPPPAELYLWKLYSWPTSVLDLPKDFNRVSTKCIFESIAELMKKQGYVFVEEN
;
A
#
# COMPACT_ATOMS: atom_id res chain seq x y z
N MET A 1 7.78 29.06 3.20
CA MET A 1 8.86 28.38 2.47
C MET A 1 10.24 28.96 2.78
N ASN A 2 10.36 30.21 3.27
CA ASN A 2 11.65 30.90 3.36
C ASN A 2 12.40 30.77 4.71
N LYS A 3 12.04 29.80 5.55
CA LYS A 3 12.72 29.56 6.84
C LYS A 3 13.93 28.64 6.65
N TYR A 4 14.93 28.77 7.53
CA TYR A 4 16.12 27.90 7.59
C TYR A 4 16.82 27.76 6.24
N ASP A 5 17.21 28.90 5.65
CA ASP A 5 17.90 28.94 4.35
C ASP A 5 17.14 28.17 3.24
N ASN A 6 15.83 28.42 3.17
CA ASN A 6 14.91 27.82 2.21
C ASN A 6 14.94 26.28 2.18
N LEU A 7 15.22 25.63 3.32
CA LEU A 7 15.39 24.17 3.42
C LEU A 7 14.26 23.39 2.75
N MET A 8 12.99 23.73 3.02
CA MET A 8 11.84 23.06 2.40
C MET A 8 11.79 23.22 0.88
N THR A 9 12.17 24.40 0.38
CA THR A 9 12.27 24.63 -1.07
C THR A 9 13.37 23.76 -1.67
N LYS A 10 14.54 23.70 -1.02
CA LYS A 10 15.67 22.86 -1.46
C LYS A 10 15.28 21.38 -1.50
N ILE A 11 14.60 20.88 -0.46
CA ILE A 11 14.09 19.49 -0.43
C ILE A 11 13.10 19.26 -1.57
N GLY A 12 12.13 20.15 -1.75
CA GLY A 12 11.14 20.04 -2.83
C GLY A 12 11.78 20.01 -4.22
N THR A 13 12.78 20.85 -4.46
CA THR A 13 13.55 20.86 -5.72
C THR A 13 14.40 19.60 -5.90
N GLU A 14 15.15 19.19 -4.87
CA GLU A 14 16.03 18.02 -4.93
C GLU A 14 15.25 16.73 -5.19
N PHE A 15 14.09 16.57 -4.54
CA PHE A 15 13.24 15.39 -4.70
C PHE A 15 12.22 15.52 -5.83
N ASN A 16 12.19 16.66 -6.52
CA ASN A 16 11.17 17.00 -7.52
C ASN A 16 9.72 16.81 -7.00
N ILE A 17 9.49 17.10 -5.72
CA ILE A 17 8.16 17.02 -5.11
C ILE A 17 7.50 18.38 -5.23
N LYS A 18 6.46 18.45 -6.06
CA LYS A 18 5.70 19.67 -6.29
C LYS A 18 4.51 19.80 -5.32
N LYS A 19 4.12 21.04 -5.06
CA LYS A 19 2.93 21.39 -4.28
C LYS A 19 1.68 21.27 -5.15
N GLY A 20 0.58 20.77 -4.60
CA GLY A 20 -0.74 20.85 -5.25
C GLY A 20 -1.22 22.29 -5.43
N LYS A 21 -2.17 22.53 -6.32
CA LYS A 21 -2.73 23.87 -6.54
C LYS A 21 -3.53 24.32 -5.32
N THR A 22 -4.36 23.42 -4.76
CA THR A 22 -5.22 23.69 -3.61
C THR A 22 -4.61 23.26 -2.27
N GLU A 23 -3.53 22.49 -2.31
CA GLU A 23 -2.81 22.03 -1.13
C GLU A 23 -2.36 23.19 -0.23
N SER A 24 -2.48 23.03 1.09
CA SER A 24 -1.95 24.02 2.03
C SER A 24 -0.41 23.99 2.06
N VAL A 25 0.21 25.09 2.47
CA VAL A 25 1.68 25.13 2.61
C VAL A 25 2.17 24.16 3.69
N ASN A 26 1.36 23.93 4.73
CA ASN A 26 1.76 23.06 5.82
C ASN A 26 1.64 21.57 5.44
N ASP A 27 0.57 21.17 4.74
CA ASP A 27 0.44 19.80 4.23
C ASP A 27 1.59 19.46 3.27
N TYR A 28 1.96 20.42 2.42
CA TYR A 28 3.11 20.26 1.54
C TYR A 28 4.41 20.03 2.31
N LYS A 29 4.69 20.82 3.36
CA LYS A 29 5.86 20.60 4.23
C LYS A 29 5.81 19.22 4.89
N VAL A 30 4.65 18.75 5.35
CA VAL A 30 4.49 17.43 5.96
C VAL A 30 4.84 16.33 4.95
N ARG A 31 4.41 16.44 3.69
CA ARG A 31 4.82 15.49 2.63
C ARG A 31 6.32 15.49 2.38
N LEU A 32 6.95 16.67 2.33
CA LEU A 32 8.40 16.79 2.18
C LEU A 32 9.13 16.11 3.35
N ILE A 33 8.71 16.38 4.59
CA ILE A 33 9.27 15.77 5.80
C ILE A 33 9.11 14.25 5.73
N TYR A 34 7.92 13.73 5.42
CA TYR A 34 7.67 12.30 5.30
C TYR A 34 8.64 11.62 4.30
N SER A 35 8.85 12.23 3.13
CA SER A 35 9.82 11.73 2.14
C SER A 35 11.26 11.79 2.64
N VAL A 36 11.63 12.85 3.36
CA VAL A 36 12.97 12.95 4.00
C VAL A 36 13.15 11.85 5.03
N LEU A 37 12.15 11.55 5.86
CA LEU A 37 12.24 10.48 6.86
C LEU A 37 12.52 9.12 6.20
N GLY A 38 11.85 8.82 5.09
CA GLY A 38 12.16 7.63 4.27
C GLY A 38 13.60 7.61 3.77
N ARG A 39 14.07 8.72 3.18
CA ARG A 39 15.46 8.82 2.68
C ARG A 39 16.48 8.70 3.80
N MET A 40 16.20 9.23 4.98
CA MET A 40 17.08 9.10 6.15
C MET A 40 17.08 7.68 6.72
N ALA A 41 15.95 6.97 6.68
CA ALA A 41 15.91 5.54 7.00
C ALA A 41 16.81 4.74 6.05
N VAL A 42 16.70 4.96 4.74
CA VAL A 42 17.58 4.32 3.74
C VAL A 42 19.05 4.68 3.96
N SER A 43 19.34 5.95 4.27
CA SER A 43 20.70 6.40 4.59
C SER A 43 21.31 5.71 5.79
N SER A 44 20.51 5.38 6.80
CA SER A 44 21.00 4.69 8.00
C SER A 44 21.59 3.31 7.73
N PHE A 45 21.25 2.71 6.57
CA PHE A 45 21.79 1.41 6.16
C PHE A 45 23.24 1.48 5.66
N LEU A 46 23.73 2.69 5.39
CA LEU A 46 25.10 2.97 4.95
C LEU A 46 25.94 3.64 6.05
N ASP A 47 25.38 3.81 7.26
CA ASP A 47 26.16 4.32 8.38
C ASP A 47 27.23 3.28 8.74
N ASP A 48 28.49 3.70 8.76
CA ASP A 48 29.61 2.85 9.16
C ASP A 48 29.63 2.76 10.70
N TYR A 49 29.38 1.56 11.22
CA TYR A 49 29.30 1.28 12.65
C TYR A 49 30.39 0.26 13.00
N ASP A 50 31.67 0.66 13.06
CA ASP A 50 32.78 -0.20 13.51
C ASP A 50 32.79 -1.63 12.89
N ASN A 51 32.51 -1.76 11.58
CA ASN A 51 32.35 -3.02 10.82
C ASN A 51 31.09 -3.85 11.14
N ASP A 52 30.10 -3.27 11.81
CA ASP A 52 28.84 -3.91 12.18
C ASP A 52 27.70 -3.40 11.29
N MET A 53 26.87 -4.32 10.81
CA MET A 53 25.75 -3.96 9.93
C MET A 53 24.68 -3.15 10.70
N PRO A 54 23.92 -2.27 10.05
CA PRO A 54 22.84 -1.56 10.71
C PRO A 54 21.71 -2.48 11.20
N SER A 55 21.16 -2.13 12.38
CA SER A 55 20.02 -2.83 12.97
C SER A 55 18.69 -2.13 12.65
N ILE A 56 17.59 -2.84 12.85
CA ILE A 56 16.23 -2.29 12.73
C ILE A 56 16.04 -1.11 13.71
N VAL A 57 16.57 -1.24 14.93
CA VAL A 57 16.49 -0.20 15.97
C VAL A 57 17.25 1.05 15.53
N HIS A 58 18.44 0.89 14.93
CA HIS A 58 19.21 2.00 14.42
C HIS A 58 18.44 2.82 13.37
N MET A 59 17.83 2.14 12.39
CA MET A 59 17.00 2.80 11.37
C MET A 59 15.82 3.56 11.98
N LYS A 60 15.09 2.95 12.92
CA LYS A 60 13.94 3.58 13.58
C LYS A 60 14.36 4.78 14.43
N ASN A 61 15.49 4.69 15.12
CA ASN A 61 16.07 5.80 15.88
C ASN A 61 16.47 6.97 14.96
N ARG A 62 17.02 6.67 13.77
CA ARG A 62 17.35 7.69 12.77
C ARG A 62 16.11 8.46 12.32
N VAL A 63 15.03 7.76 11.99
CA VAL A 63 13.75 8.38 11.62
C VAL A 63 13.26 9.30 12.75
N SER A 64 13.24 8.79 13.98
CA SER A 64 12.74 9.52 15.15
C SER A 64 13.54 10.80 15.41
N THR A 65 14.88 10.70 15.39
CA THR A 65 15.80 11.84 15.59
C THR A 65 15.60 12.95 14.56
N VAL A 66 15.40 12.56 13.29
CA VAL A 66 15.19 13.52 12.21
C VAL A 66 13.82 14.19 12.35
N LEU A 67 12.78 13.44 12.72
CA LEU A 67 11.45 14.00 12.96
C LEU A 67 11.47 15.00 14.13
N ASP A 68 12.14 14.67 15.24
CA ASP A 68 12.31 15.57 16.39
C ASP A 68 12.99 16.89 16.00
N SER A 69 13.94 16.82 15.07
CA SER A 69 14.62 18.01 14.54
C SER A 69 13.64 18.89 13.75
N TYR A 70 12.79 18.29 12.92
CA TYR A 70 11.74 19.02 12.20
C TYR A 70 10.69 19.62 13.12
N TYR A 71 10.33 18.96 14.22
CA TYR A 71 9.46 19.52 15.24
C TYR A 71 10.01 20.83 15.82
N LYS A 72 11.29 20.82 16.19
CA LYS A 72 11.96 22.01 16.76
C LYS A 72 12.07 23.14 15.74
N MET A 73 12.35 22.80 14.48
CA MET A 73 12.49 23.78 13.41
C MET A 73 11.12 24.35 12.96
N TYR A 74 10.07 23.53 12.89
CA TYR A 74 8.77 23.97 12.38
C TYR A 74 7.66 23.76 13.41
N PRO A 75 7.63 24.53 14.52
CA PRO A 75 6.59 24.42 15.55
C PRO A 75 5.17 24.57 15.02
N GLU A 76 5.00 25.31 13.91
CA GLU A 76 3.71 25.47 13.22
C GLU A 76 3.14 24.15 12.67
N LEU A 77 3.94 23.08 12.58
CA LEU A 77 3.52 21.76 12.10
C LEU A 77 3.18 20.79 13.24
N SER A 78 3.29 21.22 14.51
CA SER A 78 3.07 20.36 15.67
C SER A 78 1.71 19.66 15.64
N ALA A 79 0.66 20.36 15.21
CA ALA A 79 -0.69 19.80 15.07
C ALA A 79 -0.88 18.85 13.87
N LEU A 80 0.13 18.69 13.00
CA LEU A 80 0.05 17.90 11.77
C LEU A 80 1.06 16.74 11.72
N LEU A 81 2.03 16.73 12.63
CA LEU A 81 3.03 15.67 12.76
C LEU A 81 2.64 14.74 13.92
N PRO A 82 3.02 13.45 13.88
CA PRO A 82 2.69 12.51 14.95
C PRO A 82 3.57 12.74 16.18
N GLU A 83 2.97 12.85 17.37
CA GLU A 83 3.73 12.92 18.62
C GLU A 83 4.51 11.62 18.88
N ASP A 84 3.91 10.50 18.50
CA ASP A 84 4.50 9.16 18.59
C ASP A 84 5.39 8.91 17.36
N THR A 85 6.69 9.16 17.52
CA THR A 85 7.71 8.96 16.50
C THR A 85 7.93 7.47 16.18
N GLU A 86 7.56 6.56 17.08
CA GLU A 86 7.69 5.12 16.87
C GLU A 86 6.70 4.64 15.80
N LYS A 87 5.46 5.14 15.81
CA LYS A 87 4.44 4.77 14.82
C LYS A 87 4.87 5.06 13.39
N ILE A 88 5.46 6.25 13.14
CA ILE A 88 5.93 6.60 11.79
C ILE A 88 7.18 5.81 11.40
N ALA A 89 8.09 5.55 12.34
CA ALA A 89 9.25 4.71 12.10
C ALA A 89 8.85 3.25 11.78
N ASN A 90 7.85 2.72 12.48
CA ASN A 90 7.27 1.40 12.24
C ASN A 90 6.57 1.33 10.87
N GLU A 91 5.77 2.34 10.51
CA GLU A 91 5.11 2.41 9.20
C GLU A 91 6.11 2.45 8.05
N ILE A 92 7.16 3.29 8.14
CA ILE A 92 8.22 3.36 7.12
C ILE A 92 8.95 2.02 7.01
N TYR A 93 9.30 1.42 8.16
CA TYR A 93 9.93 0.10 8.23
C TYR A 93 9.06 -0.97 7.53
N ASP A 94 7.77 -1.03 7.86
CA ASP A 94 6.85 -2.01 7.30
C ASP A 94 6.72 -1.84 5.79
N ILE A 95 6.56 -0.60 5.31
CA ILE A 95 6.50 -0.33 3.86
C ILE A 95 7.76 -0.81 3.16
N TYR A 96 8.94 -0.50 3.69
CA TYR A 96 10.21 -0.89 3.07
C TYR A 96 10.47 -2.39 3.12
N SER A 97 10.08 -3.07 4.20
CA SER A 97 10.19 -4.52 4.32
C SER A 97 9.27 -5.22 3.30
N HIS A 98 8.00 -4.81 3.21
CA HIS A 98 7.03 -5.42 2.30
C HIS A 98 7.28 -5.12 0.81
N THR A 99 7.97 -4.02 0.50
CA THR A 99 8.35 -3.67 -0.89
C THR A 99 9.78 -4.10 -1.26
N GLY A 100 10.48 -4.75 -0.32
CA GLY A 100 11.82 -5.29 -0.53
C GLY A 100 12.90 -4.24 -0.73
N ILE A 101 12.71 -3.01 -0.23
CA ILE A 101 13.73 -1.93 -0.25
C ILE A 101 15.00 -2.38 0.49
N PHE A 102 14.83 -3.17 1.53
CA PHE A 102 15.89 -3.89 2.22
C PHE A 102 15.48 -5.34 2.47
N TYR A 103 16.45 -6.17 2.86
CA TYR A 103 16.27 -7.54 3.28
C TYR A 103 16.76 -7.76 4.71
N HIS A 104 16.20 -8.77 5.37
CA HIS A 104 16.60 -9.17 6.71
C HIS A 104 17.74 -10.18 6.68
N ILE A 105 18.68 -10.00 7.60
CA ILE A 105 19.57 -11.03 8.14
C ILE A 105 19.42 -11.00 9.68
N PRO A 106 19.87 -12.03 10.43
CA PRO A 106 19.65 -12.07 11.87
C PRO A 106 20.06 -10.76 12.58
N ASN A 107 19.09 -10.09 13.22
CA ASN A 107 19.22 -8.81 13.93
C ASN A 107 19.73 -7.61 13.10
N ARG A 108 19.69 -7.70 11.77
CA ARG A 108 20.34 -6.75 10.86
C ARG A 108 19.53 -6.57 9.56
N ILE A 109 19.79 -5.48 8.85
CA ILE A 109 19.12 -5.15 7.58
C ILE A 109 20.13 -4.76 6.52
N VAL A 110 19.85 -5.13 5.27
CA VAL A 110 20.74 -4.91 4.13
C VAL A 110 19.96 -4.29 2.99
N LEU A 111 20.52 -3.24 2.39
CA LEU A 111 19.97 -2.66 1.17
C LEU A 111 19.82 -3.70 0.07
N SER A 112 18.67 -3.63 -0.61
CA SER A 112 18.45 -4.38 -1.84
C SER A 112 19.46 -4.00 -2.92
N LYS A 113 19.75 -4.96 -3.82
CA LYS A 113 20.55 -4.68 -5.01
C LYS A 113 19.80 -3.74 -5.94
N LYS A 114 20.55 -2.94 -6.70
CA LYS A 114 20.02 -2.06 -7.75
C LYS A 114 19.06 -2.83 -8.66
N SER A 115 17.81 -2.39 -8.68
CA SER A 115 16.74 -2.95 -9.51
C SER A 115 15.79 -1.85 -9.96
N GLU A 116 15.20 -2.01 -11.13
CA GLU A 116 14.31 -1.04 -11.72
C GLU A 116 13.23 -1.70 -12.58
N GLU A 117 12.10 -1.02 -12.70
CA GLU A 117 10.94 -1.43 -13.49
C GLU A 117 10.37 -0.21 -14.21
N SER A 118 10.18 -0.32 -15.52
CA SER A 118 9.70 0.77 -16.38
C SER A 118 8.22 0.59 -16.69
N ILE A 119 7.43 1.60 -16.32
CA ILE A 119 5.97 1.60 -16.42
C ILE A 119 5.50 2.98 -16.89
N ASN A 120 5.01 3.04 -18.13
CA ASN A 120 4.43 4.24 -18.73
C ASN A 120 5.34 5.49 -18.62
N GLY A 121 6.58 5.38 -19.10
CA GLY A 121 7.55 6.48 -19.09
C GLY A 121 8.13 6.84 -17.71
N VAL A 122 7.81 6.03 -16.68
CA VAL A 122 8.35 6.16 -15.33
C VAL A 122 9.15 4.91 -14.98
N VAL A 123 10.39 5.10 -14.56
CA VAL A 123 11.26 4.04 -14.06
C VAL A 123 11.22 4.05 -12.55
N LEU A 124 10.54 3.07 -11.96
CA LEU A 124 10.51 2.81 -10.53
C LEU A 124 11.87 2.24 -10.11
N THR A 125 12.48 2.77 -9.06
CA THR A 125 13.86 2.44 -8.69
C THR A 125 13.98 1.91 -7.27
N ARG A 126 14.94 1.00 -7.06
CA ARG A 126 15.29 0.44 -5.76
C ARG A 126 16.78 0.06 -5.71
N GLY A 127 17.41 0.18 -4.54
CA GLY A 127 18.81 -0.21 -4.34
C GLY A 127 19.83 0.69 -5.06
N TYR A 128 19.39 1.90 -5.41
CA TYR A 128 20.21 2.92 -6.04
C TYR A 128 21.06 3.67 -5.01
N GLU A 129 22.24 4.13 -5.42
CA GLU A 129 23.11 4.96 -4.59
C GLU A 129 22.43 6.28 -4.21
N LEU A 130 22.63 6.72 -2.98
CA LEU A 130 21.97 7.93 -2.46
C LEU A 130 22.37 9.21 -3.19
N GLY A 131 23.57 9.25 -3.76
CA GLY A 131 24.09 10.38 -4.52
C GLY A 131 23.49 10.52 -5.92
N LEU A 132 22.79 9.50 -6.44
CA LEU A 132 22.12 9.62 -7.72
C LEU A 132 20.84 10.46 -7.56
N LYS A 133 20.72 11.51 -8.37
CA LYS A 133 19.52 12.34 -8.44
C LYS A 133 18.33 11.51 -8.93
N GLN A 134 17.31 11.42 -8.09
CA GLN A 134 16.07 10.70 -8.35
C GLN A 134 14.90 11.50 -7.81
N ALA A 135 13.77 11.47 -8.51
CA ALA A 135 12.53 12.03 -8.00
C ALA A 135 11.95 11.13 -6.89
N VAL A 136 11.11 11.70 -6.03
CA VAL A 136 10.50 10.97 -4.90
C VAL A 136 9.00 11.16 -4.91
N SER A 137 8.25 10.08 -4.68
CA SER A 137 6.82 10.11 -4.40
C SER A 137 6.54 9.22 -3.20
N GLY A 138 5.95 9.76 -2.12
CA GLY A 138 5.87 9.06 -0.84
C GLY A 138 7.26 8.76 -0.29
N LEU A 139 7.58 7.47 -0.16
CA LEU A 139 8.87 6.94 0.27
C LEU A 139 9.69 6.34 -0.88
N GLY A 140 9.08 6.15 -2.05
CA GLY A 140 9.66 5.52 -3.23
C GLY A 140 10.39 6.50 -4.13
N THR A 141 11.44 6.02 -4.79
CA THR A 141 12.24 6.78 -5.76
C THR A 141 11.90 6.37 -7.18
N TYR A 142 11.98 7.32 -8.11
CA TYR A 142 11.76 7.06 -9.53
C TYR A 142 12.54 8.02 -10.43
N ILE A 143 12.66 7.64 -11.69
CA ILE A 143 13.27 8.43 -12.76
C ILE A 143 12.25 8.58 -13.89
N ILE A 144 12.12 9.79 -14.45
CA ILE A 144 11.29 10.01 -15.63
C ILE A 144 12.13 9.66 -16.86
N SER A 145 11.63 8.74 -17.69
CA SER A 145 12.31 8.33 -18.91
C SER A 145 11.27 8.11 -20.02
N GLU A 146 11.11 9.09 -20.90
CA GLU A 146 10.17 9.01 -22.02
C GLU A 146 10.56 7.95 -23.06
N ASN A 147 11.81 7.49 -23.03
CA ASN A 147 12.36 6.51 -23.97
C ASN A 147 12.48 5.09 -23.40
N SER A 148 12.05 4.85 -22.16
CA SER A 148 12.18 3.51 -21.56
C SER A 148 11.08 2.59 -22.06
N SER A 149 11.46 1.50 -22.75
CA SER A 149 10.55 0.40 -23.06
C SER A 149 9.93 -0.16 -21.78
N GLN A 150 8.68 -0.64 -21.84
CA GLN A 150 8.04 -1.30 -20.70
C GLN A 150 8.89 -2.50 -20.28
N SER A 151 9.14 -2.64 -18.97
CA SER A 151 9.90 -3.77 -18.46
C SER A 151 8.96 -4.94 -18.15
N ASP A 152 9.37 -6.16 -18.51
CA ASP A 152 8.73 -7.40 -18.05
C ASP A 152 9.18 -7.80 -16.62
N LYS A 153 10.06 -7.00 -16.00
CA LYS A 153 10.48 -7.22 -14.61
C LYS A 153 9.32 -6.85 -13.69
N ASN A 154 9.10 -7.68 -12.67
CA ASN A 154 8.13 -7.43 -11.62
C ASN A 154 8.87 -7.29 -10.29
N ILE A 155 9.54 -6.15 -10.08
CA ILE A 155 10.51 -6.00 -8.98
C ILE A 155 9.83 -5.91 -7.61
N PHE A 156 8.52 -5.65 -7.61
CA PHE A 156 7.64 -5.58 -6.45
C PHE A 156 6.73 -6.81 -6.30
N TYR A 157 6.89 -7.83 -7.15
CA TYR A 157 6.13 -9.09 -7.10
C TYR A 157 4.60 -8.91 -7.10
N ILE A 158 4.10 -7.91 -7.83
CA ILE A 158 2.67 -7.64 -8.00
C ILE A 158 2.03 -8.78 -8.78
N HIS A 159 0.83 -9.21 -8.41
CA HIS A 159 0.15 -10.24 -9.18
C HIS A 159 -0.25 -9.73 -10.57
N THR A 160 0.20 -10.41 -11.62
CA THR A 160 -0.12 -10.06 -13.02
C THR A 160 -1.43 -10.67 -13.50
N THR A 161 -1.96 -11.68 -12.80
CA THR A 161 -3.22 -12.34 -13.13
C THR A 161 -4.42 -11.42 -12.89
N SER A 162 -5.33 -11.35 -13.86
CA SER A 162 -6.56 -10.57 -13.73
C SER A 162 -7.43 -11.07 -12.56
N LEU A 163 -8.24 -10.18 -11.99
CA LEU A 163 -9.21 -10.52 -10.94
C LEU A 163 -10.21 -11.58 -11.43
N ARG A 164 -10.55 -11.56 -12.73
CA ARG A 164 -11.42 -12.57 -13.36
C ARG A 164 -10.81 -13.95 -13.29
N ASP A 165 -9.59 -14.09 -13.80
CA ASP A 165 -8.93 -15.39 -13.93
C ASP A 165 -8.58 -15.95 -12.55
N ARG A 166 -8.19 -15.05 -11.63
CA ARG A 166 -7.94 -15.39 -10.22
C ARG A 166 -9.18 -15.99 -9.56
N TRP A 167 -10.36 -15.39 -9.76
CA TRP A 167 -11.58 -15.95 -9.20
C TRP A 167 -11.96 -17.29 -9.84
N GLN A 168 -11.80 -17.38 -11.17
CA GLN A 168 -12.16 -18.57 -11.93
C GLN A 168 -11.34 -19.79 -11.51
N SER A 169 -10.02 -19.66 -11.38
CA SER A 169 -9.15 -20.77 -10.98
C SER A 169 -9.53 -21.33 -9.61
N TRP A 170 -9.85 -20.46 -8.66
CA TRP A 170 -10.27 -20.86 -7.31
C TRP A 170 -11.62 -21.56 -7.27
N ILE A 171 -12.54 -21.22 -8.18
CA ILE A 171 -13.84 -21.90 -8.31
C ILE A 171 -13.66 -23.29 -8.93
N GLU A 172 -12.83 -23.41 -9.96
CA GLU A 172 -12.60 -24.67 -10.67
C GLU A 172 -11.97 -25.73 -9.76
N ASP A 173 -11.05 -25.32 -8.89
CA ASP A 173 -10.38 -26.20 -7.94
C ASP A 173 -11.19 -26.46 -6.65
N ALA A 174 -12.35 -25.82 -6.49
CA ALA A 174 -13.14 -25.90 -5.27
C ALA A 174 -13.74 -27.29 -5.03
N LYS A 175 -13.32 -27.92 -3.94
CA LYS A 175 -13.88 -29.19 -3.45
C LYS A 175 -15.05 -28.93 -2.52
N TRP A 176 -16.26 -29.08 -3.04
CA TRP A 176 -17.50 -28.80 -2.31
C TRP A 176 -17.88 -29.94 -1.36
N SER A 177 -18.17 -29.58 -0.12
CA SER A 177 -18.69 -30.49 0.89
C SER A 177 -19.77 -29.81 1.72
N ASN A 178 -20.67 -30.59 2.34
CA ASN A 178 -21.67 -30.04 3.24
C ASN A 178 -20.99 -29.39 4.43
N PHE A 179 -21.30 -28.11 4.67
CA PHE A 179 -20.67 -27.34 5.72
C PHE A 179 -21.61 -27.21 6.91
N LYS A 180 -21.16 -27.69 8.06
CA LYS A 180 -21.79 -27.47 9.36
C LYS A 180 -20.69 -27.14 10.36
N VAL A 181 -20.77 -25.96 10.94
CA VAL A 181 -19.89 -25.54 12.02
C VAL A 181 -20.73 -25.06 13.19
N GLU A 182 -20.33 -25.46 14.39
CA GLU A 182 -20.83 -24.91 15.63
C GLU A 182 -20.02 -23.65 15.93
N GLY A 183 -20.60 -22.47 15.64
CA GLY A 183 -19.94 -21.20 15.87
C GLY A 183 -20.47 -20.07 14.98
N ASP A 184 -19.94 -18.87 15.22
CA ASP A 184 -20.26 -17.71 14.40
C ASP A 184 -19.65 -17.86 13.01
N ILE A 185 -20.46 -17.56 12.00
CA ILE A 185 -20.07 -17.54 10.60
C ILE A 185 -20.21 -16.11 10.11
N GLU A 186 -19.13 -15.61 9.53
CA GLU A 186 -19.08 -14.34 8.86
C GLU A 186 -18.96 -14.54 7.35
N TYR A 187 -19.68 -13.73 6.59
CA TYR A 187 -19.72 -13.77 5.14
C TYR A 187 -19.12 -12.49 4.58
N LEU A 188 -18.46 -12.59 3.44
CA LEU A 188 -17.93 -11.42 2.75
C LEU A 188 -19.08 -10.46 2.42
N ARG A 189 -18.90 -9.18 2.75
CA ARG A 189 -19.84 -8.12 2.42
C ARG A 189 -19.87 -7.94 0.91
N MET A 190 -20.96 -8.36 0.27
CA MET A 190 -21.18 -8.25 -1.18
C MET A 190 -21.97 -7.01 -1.60
N GLY A 191 -22.36 -6.15 -0.66
CA GLY A 191 -23.18 -4.97 -0.93
C GLY A 191 -22.85 -3.78 -0.04
N PRO A 192 -23.13 -2.55 -0.50
CA PRO A 192 -22.83 -1.34 0.25
C PRO A 192 -23.61 -1.25 1.58
N PRO A 193 -23.13 -0.46 2.56
CA PRO A 193 -21.91 0.33 2.51
C PRO A 193 -20.65 -0.48 2.89
N PHE A 194 -19.60 -0.41 2.07
CA PHE A 194 -18.31 -1.05 2.33
C PHE A 194 -17.49 -0.38 3.46
N THR A 195 -17.96 0.76 3.97
CA THR A 195 -17.38 1.47 5.12
C THR A 195 -17.69 0.79 6.45
N ARG A 196 -18.63 -0.16 6.51
CA ARG A 196 -19.02 -0.89 7.74
C ARG A 196 -18.27 -2.20 7.92
N GLY A 197 -17.02 -2.25 7.47
CA GLY A 197 -16.18 -3.45 7.50
C GLY A 197 -16.48 -4.45 6.37
N TYR A 198 -15.64 -5.48 6.26
CA TYR A 198 -15.67 -6.43 5.14
C TYR A 198 -16.54 -7.66 5.35
N TRP A 199 -17.03 -7.87 6.56
CA TRP A 199 -17.71 -9.09 6.97
C TRP A 199 -19.11 -8.80 7.52
N VAL A 200 -20.06 -9.70 7.27
CA VAL A 200 -21.46 -9.62 7.70
C VAL A 200 -21.96 -10.98 8.19
N ASN A 201 -22.94 -10.99 9.09
CA ASN A 201 -23.43 -12.24 9.73
C ASN A 201 -24.52 -12.95 8.93
N LYS A 202 -24.80 -12.51 7.70
CA LYS A 202 -25.83 -13.09 6.83
C LYS A 202 -25.23 -13.43 5.47
N PRO A 203 -25.50 -14.62 4.93
CA PRO A 203 -25.03 -14.97 3.60
C PRO A 203 -25.72 -14.13 2.53
N ASN A 204 -25.04 -13.97 1.40
CA ASN A 204 -25.66 -13.46 0.18
C ASN A 204 -26.66 -14.47 -0.42
N ALA A 205 -27.56 -13.98 -1.28
CA ALA A 205 -28.68 -14.72 -1.87
C ALA A 205 -28.29 -16.04 -2.59
N GLU A 206 -29.30 -16.88 -2.81
CA GLU A 206 -29.19 -18.27 -3.29
C GLU A 206 -28.36 -18.41 -4.59
N GLY A 207 -27.48 -19.43 -4.61
CA GLY A 207 -26.75 -19.88 -5.80
C GLY A 207 -25.44 -19.17 -6.15
N LYS A 208 -25.13 -17.99 -5.59
CA LYS A 208 -23.85 -17.30 -5.87
C LYS A 208 -22.73 -17.80 -4.95
N ILE A 209 -21.57 -18.09 -5.53
CA ILE A 209 -20.36 -18.42 -4.77
C ILE A 209 -19.80 -17.13 -4.15
N SER A 210 -19.45 -17.17 -2.87
CA SER A 210 -18.77 -16.08 -2.17
C SER A 210 -17.83 -16.65 -1.10
N ILE A 211 -17.29 -15.80 -0.24
CA ILE A 211 -16.32 -16.17 0.79
C ILE A 211 -17.00 -16.10 2.16
N LEU A 212 -16.78 -17.11 3.00
CA LEU A 212 -17.11 -17.06 4.40
C LEU A 212 -15.86 -17.33 5.25
N ARG A 213 -15.94 -16.94 6.51
CA ARG A 213 -14.93 -17.29 7.52
C ARG A 213 -15.59 -17.65 8.84
N THR A 214 -14.88 -18.43 9.64
CA THR A 214 -15.31 -18.85 10.99
C THR A 214 -14.08 -18.99 11.89
N GLY A 215 -14.28 -19.08 13.20
CA GLY A 215 -13.22 -19.16 14.20
C GLY A 215 -12.97 -17.85 14.93
N PHE A 216 -11.95 -17.84 15.78
CA PHE A 216 -11.62 -16.69 16.61
C PHE A 216 -10.87 -15.63 15.81
N LYS A 217 -11.08 -14.35 16.17
CA LYS A 217 -10.38 -13.22 15.57
C LYS A 217 -8.86 -13.41 15.63
N GLY A 218 -8.20 -13.39 14.48
CA GLY A 218 -6.76 -13.63 14.33
C GLY A 218 -6.40 -15.07 13.97
N ASN A 219 -7.34 -16.02 14.08
CA ASN A 219 -7.19 -17.43 13.71
C ASN A 219 -8.40 -17.91 12.90
N GLU A 220 -8.95 -17.03 12.05
CA GLU A 220 -10.11 -17.38 11.24
C GLU A 220 -9.74 -18.38 10.14
N LEU A 221 -10.59 -19.39 9.95
CA LEU A 221 -10.57 -20.29 8.81
C LEU A 221 -11.46 -19.73 7.70
N TYR A 222 -10.97 -19.73 6.47
CA TYR A 222 -11.65 -19.15 5.32
C TYR A 222 -12.12 -20.24 4.37
N TYR A 223 -13.28 -20.00 3.73
CA TYR A 223 -13.89 -20.95 2.82
C TYR A 223 -14.53 -20.21 1.64
N LEU A 224 -14.50 -20.84 0.46
CA LEU A 224 -15.49 -20.57 -0.57
C LEU A 224 -16.79 -21.25 -0.15
N TYR A 225 -17.93 -20.57 -0.33
CA TYR A 225 -19.23 -21.13 -0.02
C TYR A 225 -20.25 -20.87 -1.13
N LYS A 226 -21.24 -21.76 -1.21
CA LYS A 226 -22.47 -21.57 -1.98
C LYS A 226 -23.65 -22.16 -1.22
N ILE A 227 -24.83 -21.61 -1.45
CA ILE A 227 -26.09 -22.15 -0.92
C ILE A 227 -26.75 -22.98 -2.02
N ASP A 228 -27.01 -24.25 -1.73
CA ASP A 228 -27.72 -25.14 -2.64
C ASP A 228 -29.23 -24.86 -2.69
N LYS A 229 -29.95 -25.59 -3.55
CA LYS A 229 -31.41 -25.46 -3.69
C LYS A 229 -32.18 -25.87 -2.43
N ASP A 230 -31.58 -26.70 -1.57
CA ASP A 230 -32.15 -27.15 -0.30
C ASP A 230 -31.79 -26.20 0.86
N LYS A 231 -31.25 -25.01 0.55
CA LYS A 231 -30.78 -23.99 1.52
C LYS A 231 -29.67 -24.49 2.44
N LYS A 232 -28.92 -25.52 2.04
CA LYS A 232 -27.73 -26.00 2.76
C LYS A 232 -26.49 -25.30 2.25
N ILE A 233 -25.57 -25.01 3.17
CA ILE A 233 -24.29 -24.42 2.84
C ILE A 233 -23.35 -25.54 2.38
N GLN A 234 -22.81 -25.38 1.17
CA GLN A 234 -21.66 -26.14 0.72
C GLN A 234 -20.43 -25.25 0.79
N ALA A 235 -19.34 -25.77 1.33
CA ALA A 235 -18.09 -25.03 1.46
C ALA A 235 -16.88 -25.81 0.95
N SER A 236 -15.86 -25.07 0.55
CA SER A 236 -14.53 -25.55 0.22
C SER A 236 -13.50 -24.71 0.97
N GLN A 237 -12.68 -25.35 1.79
CA GLN A 237 -11.73 -24.66 2.64
C GLN A 237 -10.60 -24.05 1.79
N LEU A 238 -10.28 -22.79 2.08
CA LEU A 238 -9.15 -22.10 1.49
C LEU A 238 -7.88 -22.41 2.31
N PRO A 239 -6.76 -22.74 1.66
CA PRO A 239 -5.49 -22.90 2.35
C PRO A 239 -5.03 -21.61 3.05
N ASN A 240 -4.44 -21.74 4.24
CA ASN A 240 -4.00 -20.61 5.08
C ASN A 240 -3.07 -19.63 4.34
N TRP A 241 -2.16 -20.13 3.49
CA TRP A 241 -1.20 -19.28 2.77
C TRP A 241 -1.83 -18.28 1.78
N ILE A 242 -3.11 -18.46 1.40
CA ILE A 242 -3.87 -17.51 0.55
C ILE A 242 -4.59 -16.45 1.37
N VAL A 243 -4.85 -16.73 2.65
CA VAL A 243 -5.79 -15.94 3.45
C VAL A 243 -5.15 -15.20 4.62
N ASP A 244 -4.08 -15.76 5.18
CA ASP A 244 -3.31 -15.19 6.29
C ASP A 244 -2.72 -13.82 5.94
N ASN A 245 -2.42 -13.01 6.95
CA ASN A 245 -1.81 -11.68 6.78
C ASN A 245 -2.55 -10.78 5.77
N TYR A 246 -3.88 -10.81 5.80
CA TYR A 246 -4.77 -10.07 4.91
C TYR A 246 -4.66 -10.45 3.42
N GLN A 247 -4.02 -11.58 3.09
CA GLN A 247 -3.92 -12.08 1.71
C GLN A 247 -5.28 -12.49 1.16
N TYR A 248 -6.27 -12.80 2.02
CA TYR A 248 -7.64 -13.09 1.60
C TYR A 248 -8.24 -11.97 0.74
N ARG A 249 -7.76 -10.72 0.89
CA ARG A 249 -8.17 -9.58 0.06
C ARG A 249 -7.93 -9.84 -1.42
N SER A 250 -6.93 -10.64 -1.79
CA SER A 250 -6.71 -11.06 -3.17
C SER A 250 -7.93 -11.75 -3.76
N LEU A 251 -8.49 -12.70 -3.00
CA LEU A 251 -9.67 -13.44 -3.42
C LEU A 251 -10.96 -12.64 -3.21
N ALA A 252 -11.03 -11.82 -2.17
CA ALA A 252 -12.19 -10.95 -1.92
C ALA A 252 -12.36 -9.90 -3.02
N ASN A 253 -11.29 -9.22 -3.45
CA ASN A 253 -11.35 -8.28 -4.58
C ASN A 253 -11.81 -9.01 -5.86
N ALA A 254 -11.31 -10.21 -6.11
CA ALA A 254 -11.69 -11.05 -7.25
C ALA A 254 -13.19 -11.45 -7.21
N CYS A 255 -13.67 -11.86 -6.03
CA CYS A 255 -15.08 -12.17 -5.78
C CYS A 255 -16.00 -10.97 -6.05
N LEU A 256 -15.65 -9.80 -5.49
CA LEU A 256 -16.42 -8.56 -5.67
C LEU A 256 -16.41 -8.08 -7.13
N TYR A 257 -15.27 -8.22 -7.81
CA TYR A 257 -15.15 -7.89 -9.23
C TYR A 257 -16.05 -8.77 -10.09
N ASN A 258 -16.00 -10.09 -9.90
CA ASN A 258 -16.86 -11.02 -10.66
C ASN A 258 -18.34 -10.88 -10.33
N ALA A 259 -18.68 -10.42 -9.13
CA ALA A 259 -20.05 -10.09 -8.77
C ALA A 259 -20.51 -8.70 -9.29
N GLY A 260 -19.61 -7.90 -9.88
CA GLY A 260 -19.91 -6.56 -10.40
C GLY A 260 -20.13 -5.51 -9.32
N VAL A 261 -19.61 -5.73 -8.11
CA VAL A 261 -19.86 -4.90 -6.92
C VAL A 261 -18.58 -4.38 -6.26
N LEU A 262 -17.41 -4.60 -6.87
CA LEU A 262 -16.14 -4.07 -6.38
C LEU A 262 -16.20 -2.53 -6.38
N PRO A 263 -16.08 -1.88 -5.20
CA PRO A 263 -16.07 -0.43 -5.13
C PRO A 263 -14.91 0.17 -5.93
N PRO A 264 -15.16 1.22 -6.74
CA PRO A 264 -14.09 1.87 -7.48
C PRO A 264 -13.12 2.60 -6.55
N ILE A 265 -11.92 2.84 -7.06
CA ILE A 265 -10.96 3.77 -6.47
C ILE A 265 -11.35 5.16 -6.97
N THR A 266 -11.68 6.08 -6.06
CA THR A 266 -11.99 7.46 -6.44
C THR A 266 -10.74 8.32 -6.36
N TYR A 267 -10.60 9.30 -7.26
CA TYR A 267 -9.44 10.17 -7.25
C TYR A 267 -9.78 11.59 -7.72
N ARG A 268 -8.94 12.56 -7.32
CA ARG A 268 -9.03 13.96 -7.72
C ARG A 268 -7.65 14.50 -8.03
N VAL A 269 -7.49 15.08 -9.22
CA VAL A 269 -6.25 15.72 -9.65
C VAL A 269 -6.14 17.12 -9.05
N ASP A 270 -5.01 17.43 -8.41
CA ASP A 270 -4.70 18.76 -7.89
C ASP A 270 -3.32 19.22 -8.38
N GLY A 271 -3.26 19.68 -9.64
CA GLY A 271 -2.00 20.06 -10.29
C GLY A 271 -1.11 18.86 -10.56
N ASP A 272 0.06 18.81 -9.92
CA ASP A 272 1.04 17.75 -10.09
C ASP A 272 0.87 16.58 -9.10
N ILE A 273 -0.15 16.64 -8.23
CA ILE A 273 -0.49 15.57 -7.30
C ILE A 273 -1.89 15.03 -7.57
N VAL A 274 -2.14 13.80 -7.14
CA VAL A 274 -3.45 13.14 -7.19
C VAL A 274 -3.80 12.67 -5.79
N ASN A 275 -4.96 13.10 -5.30
CA ASN A 275 -5.56 12.58 -4.08
C ASN A 275 -6.43 11.39 -4.49
N PHE A 276 -6.32 10.25 -3.82
CA PHE A 276 -7.12 9.08 -4.15
C PHE A 276 -7.57 8.33 -2.90
N LYS A 277 -8.67 7.60 -3.08
CA LYS A 277 -9.33 6.83 -2.03
C LYS A 277 -9.70 5.45 -2.54
N PHE A 278 -9.26 4.43 -1.82
CA PHE A 278 -9.71 3.06 -2.08
C PHE A 278 -11.16 2.90 -1.66
N GLY A 279 -12.02 2.33 -2.52
CA GLY A 279 -13.33 1.87 -2.10
C GLY A 279 -13.28 0.52 -1.35
N TYR A 280 -12.27 -0.30 -1.67
CA TYR A 280 -11.92 -1.55 -1.02
C TYR A 280 -10.41 -1.72 -1.09
N LEU A 281 -9.75 -2.19 -0.02
CA LEU A 281 -8.29 -2.27 -0.02
C LEU A 281 -7.82 -3.42 -0.92
N PRO A 282 -6.79 -3.19 -1.76
CA PRO A 282 -6.19 -4.25 -2.54
C PRO A 282 -5.41 -5.22 -1.62
N PRO A 283 -4.98 -6.38 -2.13
CA PRO A 283 -4.10 -7.29 -1.40
C PRO A 283 -2.80 -6.61 -0.93
N PRO A 284 -2.12 -7.19 0.08
CA PRO A 284 -0.94 -6.57 0.69
C PRO A 284 0.13 -6.09 -0.31
N ALA A 285 0.53 -6.89 -1.31
CA ALA A 285 1.61 -6.49 -2.23
C ALA A 285 1.29 -5.20 -2.99
N GLU A 286 0.08 -5.13 -3.57
CA GLU A 286 -0.46 -3.98 -4.26
C GLU A 286 -0.64 -2.78 -3.31
N LEU A 287 -1.16 -3.02 -2.11
CA LEU A 287 -1.35 -1.97 -1.10
C LEU A 287 0.00 -1.35 -0.71
N TYR A 288 1.01 -2.18 -0.44
CA TYR A 288 2.32 -1.70 -0.02
C TYR A 288 3.07 -0.98 -1.15
N LEU A 289 2.86 -1.36 -2.41
CA LEU A 289 3.33 -0.58 -3.54
C LEU A 289 2.69 0.82 -3.55
N TRP A 290 1.38 0.91 -3.38
CA TRP A 290 0.70 2.21 -3.25
C TRP A 290 1.26 2.98 -2.07
N LYS A 291 1.44 2.36 -0.89
CA LYS A 291 2.00 3.02 0.29
C LYS A 291 3.43 3.51 0.08
N LEU A 292 4.27 2.77 -0.63
CA LEU A 292 5.63 3.17 -0.99
C LEU A 292 5.61 4.45 -1.83
N TYR A 293 4.74 4.53 -2.83
CA TYR A 293 4.74 5.59 -3.82
C TYR A 293 3.76 6.75 -3.54
N SER A 294 3.15 6.77 -2.35
CA SER A 294 2.19 7.81 -1.96
C SER A 294 2.35 8.22 -0.50
N TRP A 295 1.95 9.43 -0.19
CA TRP A 295 1.84 9.97 1.16
C TRP A 295 0.46 9.63 1.75
N PRO A 296 0.37 9.29 3.04
CA PRO A 296 -0.92 9.29 3.72
C PRO A 296 -1.48 10.72 3.76
N THR A 297 -2.80 10.90 3.70
CA THR A 297 -3.41 12.25 3.79
C THR A 297 -3.20 12.91 5.16
N SER A 298 -2.88 12.13 6.18
CA SER A 298 -2.43 12.60 7.48
C SER A 298 -1.49 11.57 8.09
N VAL A 299 -0.44 12.05 8.75
CA VAL A 299 0.52 11.21 9.48
C VAL A 299 0.16 11.08 10.97
N LEU A 300 -0.94 11.69 11.42
CA LEU A 300 -1.40 11.62 12.82
C LEU A 300 -1.98 10.25 13.17
N ASP A 301 -2.79 9.67 12.27
CA ASP A 301 -3.45 8.38 12.47
C ASP A 301 -3.01 7.35 11.42
N LEU A 302 -1.71 7.09 11.39
CA LEU A 302 -1.14 6.02 10.54
C LEU A 302 -1.83 4.67 10.81
N PRO A 303 -2.02 3.84 9.77
CA PRO A 303 -1.38 3.93 8.44
C PRO A 303 -2.16 4.74 7.37
N LYS A 304 -3.39 5.20 7.67
CA LYS A 304 -4.31 5.85 6.70
C LYS A 304 -4.37 5.14 5.34
N ASP A 305 -4.46 3.81 5.31
CA ASP A 305 -4.36 3.01 4.08
C ASP A 305 -5.36 3.42 2.99
N PHE A 306 -6.55 3.89 3.37
CA PHE A 306 -7.64 4.20 2.43
C PHE A 306 -7.46 5.51 1.67
N ASN A 307 -6.90 6.56 2.27
CA ASN A 307 -6.86 7.91 1.68
C ASN A 307 -5.42 8.36 1.57
N ARG A 308 -4.94 8.56 0.34
CA ARG A 308 -3.53 8.83 0.07
C ARG A 308 -3.38 9.84 -1.06
N VAL A 309 -2.16 10.36 -1.19
CA VAL A 309 -1.78 11.36 -2.17
C VAL A 309 -0.51 10.90 -2.87
N SER A 310 -0.41 10.99 -4.19
CA SER A 310 0.84 10.69 -4.90
C SER A 310 1.14 11.72 -5.98
N THR A 311 2.36 11.70 -6.47
CA THR A 311 2.70 12.44 -7.69
C THR A 311 1.89 11.89 -8.87
N LYS A 312 1.43 12.78 -9.76
CA LYS A 312 0.51 12.43 -10.84
C LYS A 312 1.00 11.31 -11.76
N CYS A 313 2.21 11.42 -12.30
CA CYS A 313 2.75 10.39 -13.20
C CYS A 313 2.85 9.02 -12.53
N ILE A 314 3.20 8.99 -11.23
CA ILE A 314 3.27 7.77 -10.43
C ILE A 314 1.89 7.16 -10.22
N PHE A 315 0.88 8.00 -9.93
CA PHE A 315 -0.51 7.54 -9.86
C PHE A 315 -0.94 6.90 -11.17
N GLU A 316 -0.69 7.57 -12.29
CA GLU A 316 -1.08 7.10 -13.63
C GLU A 316 -0.43 5.76 -13.97
N SER A 317 0.88 5.60 -13.73
CA SER A 317 1.60 4.35 -13.95
C SER A 317 1.04 3.19 -13.12
N ILE A 318 0.85 3.37 -11.80
CA ILE A 318 0.33 2.29 -10.94
C ILE A 318 -1.15 2.01 -11.23
N ALA A 319 -1.95 3.04 -11.52
CA ALA A 319 -3.35 2.89 -11.88
C ALA A 319 -3.51 2.08 -13.18
N GLU A 320 -2.63 2.25 -14.17
CA GLU A 320 -2.65 1.45 -15.39
C GLU A 320 -2.44 -0.04 -15.11
N LEU A 321 -1.47 -0.39 -14.26
CA LEU A 321 -1.25 -1.78 -13.82
C LEU A 321 -2.49 -2.36 -13.16
N MET A 322 -3.12 -1.58 -12.28
CA MET A 322 -4.31 -2.01 -11.56
C MET A 322 -5.52 -2.14 -12.47
N LYS A 323 -5.69 -1.25 -13.45
CA LYS A 323 -6.73 -1.37 -14.49
C LYS A 323 -6.57 -2.64 -15.30
N LYS A 324 -5.34 -3.04 -15.67
CA LYS A 324 -5.07 -4.31 -16.36
C LYS A 324 -5.50 -5.53 -15.54
N GLN A 325 -5.44 -5.45 -14.20
CA GLN A 325 -5.95 -6.51 -13.33
C GLN A 325 -7.49 -6.51 -13.22
N GLY A 326 -8.18 -5.40 -13.50
CA GLY A 326 -9.63 -5.26 -13.41
C GLY A 326 -10.13 -4.25 -12.38
N TYR A 327 -9.24 -3.48 -11.73
CA TYR A 327 -9.67 -2.42 -10.82
C TYR A 327 -10.23 -1.22 -11.61
N VAL A 328 -11.27 -0.59 -11.06
CA VAL A 328 -11.95 0.57 -11.66
C VAL A 328 -11.54 1.85 -10.94
N PHE A 329 -11.26 2.89 -11.71
CA PHE A 329 -10.91 4.22 -11.20
C PHE A 329 -11.94 5.24 -11.69
N VAL A 330 -12.40 6.11 -10.79
CA VAL A 330 -13.39 7.15 -11.08
C VAL A 330 -12.86 8.49 -10.60
N GLU A 331 -12.84 9.48 -11.49
CA GLU A 331 -12.47 10.85 -11.13
C GLU A 331 -13.64 11.53 -10.41
N GLU A 332 -13.36 12.16 -9.27
CA GLU A 332 -14.32 13.00 -8.56
C GLU A 332 -14.38 14.37 -9.28
N ASN A 333 -15.59 14.78 -9.63
CA ASN A 333 -15.85 16.07 -10.28
C ASN A 333 -15.56 17.27 -9.38
#